data_AF-A0A9P5PQD1-F1
#
_entry.id   AF-A0A9P5PQD1-F1
#
_cell.length_a   1.000
_cell.length_b   1.000
_cell.length_c   1.000
_cell.angle_alpha   90.00
_cell.angle_beta   90.00
_cell.angle_gamma   90.00
#
_symmetry.space_group_name_H-M   'P 1'
#
loop_
_entity.id
_entity.type
_entity.pdbx_description
1 polymer ?
#
loop_
_entity_poly.entity_id
_entity_poly.type
_entity_poly.pdbx_seq_one_letter_code
_entity_poly.pdbx_strand_id
1 'polypeptide(L)'
;MSIHFCAQAFLPVEKAWDAVEGALKENPNNAGNSFGSPLSPAGGITPAAALATPAPDALWPSVFTPYVQSKIREYAAVWEQYANIHFDFVDDRLAEIRISFNLADGSWSYLGTDALLRRADQATMKLWMV
;
A
#
# COMPACT_ATOMS: atom_id res chain seq x y z
N MET A 1 10.56 -17.73 -16.54
CA MET A 1 9.21 -17.14 -16.56
C MET A 1 9.11 -16.23 -15.35
N SER A 2 9.01 -14.92 -15.54
CA SER A 2 8.91 -13.97 -14.43
C SER A 2 7.44 -13.75 -14.10
N ILE A 3 7.07 -13.91 -12.84
CA ILE A 3 5.72 -13.61 -12.36
C ILE A 3 5.69 -12.15 -11.92
N HIS A 4 4.89 -11.33 -12.60
CA HIS A 4 4.65 -9.94 -12.23
C HIS A 4 3.35 -9.86 -11.45
N PHE A 5 3.44 -9.86 -10.12
CA PHE A 5 2.31 -9.73 -9.22
C PHE A 5 2.55 -8.60 -8.22
N CYS A 6 1.47 -8.05 -7.69
CA CYS A 6 1.53 -7.13 -6.56
C CYS A 6 1.36 -7.93 -5.27
N ALA A 7 2.29 -7.77 -4.33
CA ALA A 7 2.23 -8.41 -3.02
C ALA A 7 1.59 -7.48 -1.98
N GLN A 8 0.95 -8.07 -0.97
CA GLN A 8 0.58 -7.31 0.23
C GLN A 8 1.84 -7.09 1.08
N ALA A 9 2.06 -5.84 1.49
CA ALA A 9 3.00 -5.50 2.55
C ALA A 9 2.32 -5.62 3.91
N PHE A 10 3.02 -6.22 4.88
CA PHE A 10 2.51 -6.44 6.23
C PHE A 10 3.10 -5.43 7.21
N LEU A 11 2.27 -4.97 8.15
CA LEU A 11 2.75 -4.26 9.31
C LEU A 11 3.46 -5.20 10.28
N PRO A 12 4.40 -4.70 11.11
CA PRO A 12 4.87 -5.44 12.27
C PRO A 12 3.70 -5.89 13.15
N VAL A 13 3.81 -7.07 13.75
CA VAL A 13 2.73 -7.70 14.54
C VAL A 13 2.27 -6.82 15.70
N GLU A 14 3.15 -5.96 16.22
CA GLU A 14 2.87 -5.04 17.31
C GLU A 14 1.85 -3.95 16.92
N LYS A 15 1.73 -3.65 15.63
CA LYS A 15 0.78 -2.67 15.08
C LYS A 15 -0.57 -3.28 14.68
N ALA A 16 -0.76 -4.56 14.93
CA ALA A 16 -1.98 -5.29 14.63
C ALA A 16 -3.25 -4.63 15.19
N TRP A 17 -3.21 -4.30 16.47
CA TRP A 17 -4.36 -3.70 17.16
C TRP A 17 -4.60 -2.27 16.69
N ASP A 18 -3.54 -1.49 16.49
CA ASP A 18 -3.65 -0.14 15.91
C ASP A 18 -4.29 -0.18 14.51
N ALA A 19 -3.98 -1.20 13.71
CA ALA A 19 -4.53 -1.37 12.37
C ALA A 19 -6.03 -1.68 12.41
N VAL A 20 -6.43 -2.62 13.27
CA VAL A 20 -7.85 -2.96 13.49
C VAL A 20 -8.60 -1.75 14.03
N GLU A 21 -8.07 -1.08 15.06
CA GLU A 21 -8.69 0.09 15.66
C GLU A 21 -8.82 1.24 14.65
N GLY A 22 -7.76 1.52 13.88
CA GLY A 22 -7.77 2.52 12.82
C GLY A 22 -8.84 2.25 11.77
N ALA A 23 -8.93 1.00 11.29
CA ALA A 23 -9.94 0.61 10.31
C ALA A 23 -11.37 0.73 10.86
N LEU A 24 -11.60 0.36 12.12
CA LEU A 24 -12.92 0.51 12.76
C LEU A 24 -13.28 1.97 13.04
N LYS A 25 -12.29 2.79 13.41
CA LYS A 25 -12.48 4.22 13.63
C LYS A 25 -12.79 4.96 12.34
N GLU A 26 -12.13 4.59 11.25
CA GLU A 26 -12.40 5.11 9.90
C GLU A 26 -13.85 4.81 9.49
N ASN A 27 -14.27 3.56 9.66
CA ASN A 27 -15.63 3.14 9.38
C ASN A 27 -16.03 1.96 10.26
N PRO A 28 -16.94 2.14 11.24
CA PRO A 28 -17.38 1.05 12.11
C PRO A 28 -17.99 -0.15 11.38
N ASN A 29 -18.49 0.03 10.15
CA ASN A 29 -19.01 -1.07 9.33
C ASN A 29 -17.91 -2.03 8.82
N ASN A 30 -16.63 -1.66 8.92
CA ASN A 30 -15.51 -2.56 8.64
C ASN A 30 -15.47 -3.78 9.58
N ALA A 31 -16.17 -3.74 10.72
CA ALA A 31 -16.37 -4.88 11.60
C ALA A 31 -17.12 -6.04 10.90
N GLY A 32 -17.94 -5.74 9.90
CA GLY A 32 -18.85 -6.67 9.24
C GLY A 32 -18.32 -7.21 7.92
N ASN A 33 -17.17 -7.92 7.92
CA ASN A 33 -16.85 -8.86 6.83
C ASN A 33 -15.70 -9.86 7.11
N SER A 34 -15.21 -9.96 8.34
CA SER A 34 -14.13 -10.90 8.70
C SER A 34 -14.68 -12.30 9.02
N PHE A 35 -15.39 -12.93 8.08
CA PHE A 35 -15.79 -14.33 8.26
C PHE A 35 -14.56 -15.26 8.08
N GLY A 36 -14.10 -15.85 9.18
CA GLY A 36 -13.46 -17.18 9.19
C GLY A 36 -12.02 -17.32 8.69
N SER A 37 -11.40 -16.30 8.10
CA SER A 37 -9.93 -16.29 8.01
C SER A 37 -9.38 -16.04 9.40
N PRO A 38 -8.40 -16.81 9.90
CA PRO A 38 -7.65 -16.37 11.06
C PRO A 38 -7.14 -14.98 10.68
N LEU A 39 -7.66 -13.96 11.36
CA LEU A 39 -7.04 -12.67 11.36
C LEU A 39 -5.63 -12.98 11.87
N SER A 40 -4.67 -13.07 10.95
CA SER A 40 -3.33 -12.67 11.32
C SER A 40 -3.53 -11.35 12.03
N PRO A 41 -2.81 -11.09 13.12
CA PRO A 41 -2.87 -9.77 13.75
C PRO A 41 -2.70 -8.63 12.69
N ALA A 42 -2.14 -8.93 11.51
CA ALA A 42 -2.06 -8.06 10.33
C ALA A 42 -2.92 -8.47 9.09
N GLY A 43 -4.06 -9.16 9.26
CA GLY A 43 -5.06 -9.33 8.19
C GLY A 43 -4.67 -10.14 6.94
N GLY A 44 -3.62 -10.97 6.95
CA GLY A 44 -3.33 -11.86 5.81
C GLY A 44 -2.58 -13.15 6.14
N ILE A 45 -2.60 -14.08 5.18
CA ILE A 45 -1.90 -15.36 5.22
C ILE A 45 -0.39 -15.08 5.15
N THR A 46 0.39 -15.59 6.10
CA THR A 46 1.86 -15.46 6.10
C THR A 46 2.52 -16.66 5.41
N PRO A 47 3.03 -16.56 4.18
CA PRO A 47 4.22 -17.28 3.82
C PRO A 47 5.42 -16.52 4.42
N ALA A 48 6.33 -17.25 5.07
CA ALA A 48 7.61 -16.72 5.51
C ALA A 48 8.37 -16.15 4.30
N ALA A 49 8.31 -14.84 4.11
CA ALA A 49 9.13 -14.10 3.16
C ALA A 49 9.65 -12.86 3.89
N ALA A 50 10.97 -12.73 3.86
CA ALA A 50 11.77 -11.81 4.64
C ALA A 50 11.15 -10.40 4.82
N LEU A 51 11.13 -9.95 6.08
CA LEU A 51 11.07 -8.54 6.43
C LEU A 51 12.28 -7.83 5.80
N ALA A 52 12.13 -7.32 4.58
CA ALA A 52 13.10 -6.41 4.01
C ALA A 52 12.96 -5.08 4.74
N THR A 53 14.00 -4.71 5.47
CA THR A 53 14.19 -3.36 5.99
C THR A 53 14.04 -2.36 4.84
N PRO A 54 13.38 -1.19 5.06
CA PRO A 54 13.44 -0.13 4.06
C PRO A 54 14.90 0.30 3.95
N ALA A 55 15.50 0.05 2.80
CA ALA A 55 16.75 0.68 2.43
C ALA A 55 16.53 2.21 2.39
N PRO A 56 17.50 3.01 2.85
CA PRO A 56 17.44 4.45 2.72
C PRO A 56 17.52 4.81 1.23
N ASP A 57 16.59 5.67 0.83
CA ASP A 57 16.59 6.58 -0.32
C ASP A 57 17.78 6.46 -1.29
N ALA A 58 17.56 5.87 -2.48
CA ALA A 58 18.28 6.24 -3.71
C ALA A 58 17.65 5.56 -4.94
N LEU A 59 17.66 6.31 -6.05
CA LEU A 59 17.22 6.04 -7.43
C LEU A 59 15.74 6.41 -7.70
N TRP A 60 15.36 7.39 -8.53
CA TRP A 60 16.01 8.47 -9.28
C TRP A 60 14.86 9.37 -9.84
N PRO A 61 15.02 10.70 -10.02
CA PRO A 61 14.00 11.57 -10.64
C PRO A 61 13.62 11.25 -12.11
N SER A 62 14.06 10.12 -12.69
CA SER A 62 13.90 9.73 -14.10
C SER A 62 12.77 8.72 -14.32
N VAL A 63 12.30 8.07 -13.25
CA VAL A 63 11.25 7.04 -13.33
C VAL A 63 9.87 7.65 -13.10
N PHE A 64 9.79 8.75 -12.35
CA PHE A 64 8.56 9.50 -12.03
C PHE A 64 8.14 10.47 -13.16
N THR A 65 8.21 10.02 -14.41
CA THR A 65 7.90 10.87 -15.58
C THR A 65 6.44 11.31 -15.57
N PRO A 66 6.09 12.46 -16.17
CA PRO A 66 4.69 12.87 -16.33
C PRO A 66 3.80 11.81 -16.99
N TYR A 67 4.38 11.02 -17.90
CA TYR A 67 3.70 9.89 -18.54
C TYR A 67 3.33 8.81 -17.54
N VAL A 68 4.27 8.37 -16.70
CA VAL A 68 4.01 7.35 -15.67
C VAL A 68 2.98 7.86 -14.66
N GLN A 69 3.10 9.11 -14.22
CA GLN A 69 2.12 9.74 -13.33
C GLN A 69 0.73 9.81 -13.97
N SER A 70 0.62 10.06 -15.28
CA SER A 70 -0.67 10.04 -15.97
C SER A 70 -1.27 8.63 -16.00
N LYS A 71 -0.45 7.60 -16.17
CA LYS A 71 -0.92 6.20 -16.16
C LYS A 71 -1.37 5.75 -14.78
N ILE A 72 -0.67 6.16 -13.72
CA ILE A 72 -1.14 5.93 -12.35
C ILE A 72 -2.51 6.55 -12.14
N ARG A 73 -2.68 7.83 -12.50
CA ARG A 73 -3.96 8.54 -12.35
C ARG A 73 -5.08 7.88 -13.14
N GLU A 74 -4.82 7.52 -14.39
CA GLU A 74 -5.77 6.84 -15.27
C GLU A 74 -6.29 5.53 -14.67
N TYR A 75 -5.40 4.66 -14.20
CA TYR A 75 -5.79 3.35 -13.69
C TYR A 75 -6.32 3.39 -12.25
N ALA A 76 -5.84 4.31 -11.41
CA ALA A 76 -6.40 4.50 -10.07
C ALA A 76 -7.86 4.98 -10.13
N ALA A 77 -8.16 5.95 -11.02
CA ALA A 77 -9.50 6.49 -11.19
C ALA A 77 -10.55 5.45 -11.64
N VAL A 78 -10.13 4.29 -12.18
CA VAL A 78 -11.05 3.19 -12.51
C VAL A 78 -11.81 2.70 -11.28
N TRP A 79 -11.17 2.67 -10.11
CA TRP A 79 -11.82 2.23 -8.87
C TRP A 79 -12.95 3.14 -8.43
N GLU A 80 -12.87 4.45 -8.69
CA GLU A 80 -13.90 5.44 -8.33
C GLU A 80 -15.24 5.17 -9.03
N GLN A 81 -15.24 4.40 -10.12
CA GLN A 81 -16.45 4.01 -10.84
C GLN A 81 -17.24 2.91 -10.12
N TYR A 82 -16.56 2.12 -9.27
CA TYR A 82 -17.13 0.91 -8.65
C TYR A 82 -17.12 0.97 -7.13
N ALA A 83 -16.28 1.81 -6.54
CA ALA A 83 -16.15 2.03 -5.12
C ALA A 83 -16.45 3.49 -4.78
N ASN A 84 -17.10 3.71 -3.64
CA ASN A 84 -17.37 5.04 -3.12
C ASN A 84 -16.12 5.64 -2.46
N ILE A 85 -15.05 5.81 -3.25
CA ILE A 85 -13.77 6.39 -2.88
C ILE A 85 -13.36 7.40 -3.95
N HIS A 86 -12.58 8.40 -3.58
CA HIS A 86 -12.04 9.39 -4.51
C HIS A 86 -10.54 9.57 -4.20
N PHE A 87 -9.71 9.64 -5.23
CA PHE A 87 -8.28 9.87 -5.13
C PHE A 87 -7.95 11.33 -5.41
N ASP A 88 -7.44 12.03 -4.40
CA ASP A 88 -6.83 13.35 -4.59
C ASP A 88 -5.32 13.19 -4.83
N PHE A 89 -4.86 13.62 -6.00
CA PHE A 89 -3.45 13.49 -6.39
C PHE A 89 -2.70 14.77 -6.00
N VAL A 90 -2.02 14.71 -4.86
CA VAL A 90 -1.27 15.84 -4.28
C VAL A 90 0.24 15.61 -4.32
N ASP A 91 1.00 16.70 -4.32
CA ASP A 91 2.46 16.69 -4.09
C ASP A 91 2.74 17.04 -2.61
N ASP A 92 2.40 16.11 -1.71
CA ASP A 92 2.56 16.25 -0.27
C ASP A 92 3.19 14.99 0.36
N ARG A 93 4.17 15.18 1.24
CA ARG A 93 4.81 14.11 2.01
C ARG A 93 3.88 13.49 3.05
N LEU A 94 2.79 14.18 3.42
CA LEU A 94 1.78 13.69 4.34
C LEU A 94 0.61 12.98 3.64
N ALA A 95 0.67 12.79 2.32
CA ALA A 95 -0.33 12.01 1.59
C ALA A 95 -0.50 10.61 2.19
N GLU A 96 -1.72 10.10 2.23
CA GLU A 96 -2.06 8.80 2.83
C GLU A 96 -1.47 7.63 2.04
N ILE A 97 -1.56 7.72 0.71
CA ILE A 97 -0.95 6.79 -0.24
C ILE A 97 0.30 7.44 -0.83
N ARG A 98 1.46 6.83 -0.58
CA ARG A 98 2.78 7.34 -1.00
C ARG A 98 3.46 6.30 -1.87
N ILE A 99 3.60 6.62 -3.16
CA ILE A 99 4.07 5.69 -4.19
C ILE A 99 5.57 5.86 -4.40
N SER A 100 6.32 4.77 -4.28
CA SER A 100 7.72 4.68 -4.68
C SER A 100 7.89 3.75 -5.87
N PHE A 101 9.00 3.91 -6.60
CA PHE A 101 9.37 3.03 -7.70
C PHE A 101 10.67 2.30 -7.41
N ASN A 102 10.76 1.05 -7.86
CA ASN A 102 11.99 0.27 -7.80
C ASN A 102 12.10 -0.60 -9.06
N LEU A 103 13.33 -0.78 -9.55
CA LEU A 103 13.62 -1.75 -10.62
C LEU A 103 13.75 -3.18 -10.08
N ALA A 104 13.89 -3.35 -8.76
CA ALA A 104 13.97 -4.61 -8.05
C ALA A 104 12.74 -4.86 -7.15
N ASP A 105 12.58 -6.12 -6.71
CA ASP A 105 11.68 -6.54 -5.63
C ASP A 105 10.16 -6.52 -5.88
N GLY A 106 9.74 -6.35 -7.14
CA GLY A 106 8.32 -6.42 -7.52
C GLY A 106 7.48 -5.27 -6.96
N SER A 107 6.17 -5.35 -7.18
CA SER A 107 5.20 -4.36 -6.70
C SER A 107 4.59 -4.81 -5.38
N TRP A 108 4.27 -3.87 -4.48
CA TRP A 108 3.54 -4.15 -3.25
C TRP A 108 2.74 -2.95 -2.73
N SER A 109 1.77 -3.20 -1.86
CA SER A 109 1.03 -2.17 -1.13
C SER A 109 0.66 -2.64 0.28
N TYR A 110 0.59 -1.71 1.25
CA TYR A 110 -0.15 -1.97 2.48
C TYR A 110 -1.65 -2.07 2.20
N LEU A 111 -2.39 -2.77 3.06
CA LEU A 111 -3.82 -3.02 2.88
C LEU A 111 -4.65 -1.91 3.52
N GLY A 112 -5.44 -1.19 2.71
CA GLY A 112 -6.39 -0.19 3.21
C GLY A 112 -5.76 0.85 4.15
N THR A 113 -6.38 1.04 5.32
CA THR A 113 -5.96 2.03 6.32
C THR A 113 -4.64 1.70 7.02
N ASP A 114 -4.07 0.50 6.81
CA ASP A 114 -2.72 0.15 7.32
C ASP A 114 -1.65 1.12 6.79
N ALA A 115 -1.89 1.71 5.61
CA ALA A 115 -1.05 2.75 5.03
C ALA A 115 -0.86 3.96 5.97
N LEU A 116 -1.87 4.28 6.79
CA LEU A 116 -1.84 5.40 7.73
C LEU A 116 -0.90 5.15 8.92
N LEU A 117 -0.56 3.90 9.20
CA LEU A 117 0.37 3.53 10.27
C LEU A 117 1.84 3.57 9.85
N ARG A 118 2.11 3.97 8.60
CA ARG A 118 3.45 4.19 8.07
C ARG A 118 3.91 5.60 8.37
N ARG A 119 5.21 5.75 8.65
CA ARG A 119 5.81 7.06 8.84
C ARG A 119 5.68 7.89 7.55
N ALA A 120 5.56 9.19 7.69
CA ALA A 120 5.41 10.13 6.58
C ALA A 120 6.57 10.06 5.57
N ASP A 121 7.77 9.72 6.03
CA ASP A 121 8.96 9.56 5.19
C ASP A 121 9.05 8.19 4.49
N GLN A 122 8.05 7.32 4.63
CA GLN A 122 8.07 5.97 4.09
C GLN A 122 6.94 5.75 3.10
N ALA A 123 7.24 5.09 1.99
CA ALA A 123 6.24 4.68 1.01
C ALA A 123 5.21 3.70 1.61
N THR A 124 3.98 3.78 1.12
CA THR A 124 2.88 2.86 1.45
C THR A 124 2.53 1.94 0.27
N MET A 125 3.00 2.28 -0.92
CA MET A 125 2.94 1.43 -2.11
C MET A 125 4.27 1.52 -2.87
N LYS A 126 4.69 0.42 -3.47
CA LYS A 126 5.81 0.35 -4.40
C LYS A 126 5.35 -0.26 -5.71
N LEU A 127 5.71 0.39 -6.82
CA LEU A 127 5.48 -0.13 -8.15
C LEU A 127 6.80 -0.53 -8.79
N TRP A 128 6.84 -1.75 -9.32
CA TRP A 128 7.93 -2.21 -10.14
C TRP A 128 7.83 -1.62 -11.55
N MET A 129 8.96 -1.14 -12.08
CA MET A 129 9.06 -0.69 -13.46
C MET A 129 10.19 -1.41 -14.19
N VAL A 130 9.92 -1.73 -15.45
CA VAL A 130 10.86 -2.22 -16.48
C VAL A 130 10.78 -1.32 -17.70
#